data_AF-A0A9Q1H174-F1
#
_entry.id   AF-A0A9Q1H174-F1
#
_cell.length_a   1.000
_cell.length_b   1.000
_cell.length_c   1.000
_cell.angle_alpha   90.00
_cell.angle_beta   90.00
_cell.angle_gamma   90.00
#
_symmetry.space_group_name_H-M   'P 1'
#
loop_
_entity.id
_entity.type
_entity.pdbx_description
1 polymer ?
#
loop_
_entity_poly.entity_id
_entity_poly.type
_entity_poly.pdbx_seq_one_letter_code
_entity_poly.pdbx_strand_id
1 'polypeptide(L)'
;MLKLDKYLNLKTKHGTVVRVVREHYLRKDVPCNNELCNKFCNKGLDCIPSNVSHILIPDCFVARTFAEILDLPELRGLLFLQTVLHSALHDGSRRTYNRLLGKVHDGKSGCAIFANEFCEDIYALQESGEKLEDWQFRLVFRSAEWYFSHLDKQKPIIILTENKEVSPLFSL
;
A
#
# COMPACT_ATOMS: atom_id res chain seq x y z
N MET A 1 -15.06 12.75 -7.16
CA MET A 1 -14.28 12.85 -5.92
C MET A 1 -15.26 12.70 -4.78
N LEU A 2 -15.15 11.62 -4.01
CA LEU A 2 -16.07 11.29 -2.93
C LEU A 2 -15.45 11.73 -1.60
N LYS A 3 -16.22 12.46 -0.77
CA LYS A 3 -15.76 12.95 0.54
C LYS A 3 -16.29 12.03 1.64
N LEU A 4 -15.40 11.63 2.54
CA LEU A 4 -15.70 10.89 3.77
C LEU A 4 -15.18 11.64 4.98
N ASP A 5 -15.79 11.40 6.14
CA ASP A 5 -15.28 11.89 7.42
C ASP A 5 -14.57 10.74 8.15
N LYS A 6 -13.25 10.91 8.37
CA LYS A 6 -12.42 9.96 9.11
C LYS A 6 -12.30 10.41 10.56
N TYR A 7 -12.87 9.62 11.47
CA TYR A 7 -12.78 9.86 12.91
C TYR A 7 -11.50 9.23 13.47
N LEU A 8 -10.72 10.01 14.20
CA LEU A 8 -9.45 9.59 14.80
C LEU A 8 -9.48 9.88 16.30
N ASN A 9 -9.05 8.91 17.11
CA ASN A 9 -8.82 9.12 18.54
C ASN A 9 -7.32 9.35 18.76
N LEU A 10 -6.95 10.57 19.11
CA LEU A 10 -5.56 10.96 19.32
C LEU A 10 -5.28 11.15 20.80
N LYS A 11 -4.14 10.65 21.27
CA LYS A 11 -3.62 10.98 22.61
C LYS A 11 -2.81 12.27 22.53
N THR A 12 -3.16 13.24 23.36
CA THR A 12 -2.38 14.47 23.51
C THR A 12 -1.09 14.19 24.28
N LYS A 13 -0.17 15.16 24.27
CA LYS A 13 1.06 15.10 25.09
C LYS A 13 0.80 14.91 26.58
N HIS A 14 -0.38 15.30 27.06
CA HIS A 14 -0.82 15.18 28.46
C HIS A 14 -1.63 13.90 28.72
N GLY A 15 -1.72 12.98 27.76
CA GLY A 15 -2.40 11.69 27.90
C GLY A 15 -3.92 11.73 27.69
N THR A 16 -4.52 12.92 27.55
CA THR A 16 -5.95 13.06 27.23
C THR A 16 -6.25 12.52 25.84
N VAL A 17 -7.32 11.74 25.71
CA VAL A 17 -7.80 11.25 24.41
C VAL A 17 -8.78 12.27 23.84
N VAL A 18 -8.52 12.72 22.61
CA VAL A 18 -9.36 13.66 21.86
C VAL A 18 -9.83 13.01 20.57
N ARG A 19 -11.13 13.13 20.28
CA ARG A 19 -11.70 12.70 19.00
C ARG A 19 -11.59 13.83 17.98
N VAL A 20 -10.86 13.57 16.90
CA VAL A 20 -10.64 14.49 15.79
C VAL A 20 -11.32 13.95 14.54
N VAL A 21 -11.99 14.82 13.80
CA VAL A 21 -12.54 14.51 12.47
C VAL A 21 -11.61 15.07 11.42
N ARG A 22 -11.24 14.27 10.43
CA ARG A 22 -10.50 14.71 9.24
C ARG A 22 -11.30 14.37 7.99
N GLU A 23 -11.34 15.31 7.06
CA GLU A 23 -11.89 15.06 5.74
C GLU A 23 -10.98 14.09 4.98
N HIS A 24 -11.57 13.10 4.34
CA HIS A 24 -10.87 12.12 3.53
C HIS A 24 -11.48 12.08 2.12
N TYR A 25 -10.69 12.48 1.13
CA TYR A 25 -11.14 12.62 -0.25
C TYR A 25 -10.67 11.44 -1.09
N LEU A 26 -11.62 10.70 -1.65
CA LEU A 26 -11.37 9.60 -2.57
C LEU A 26 -11.40 10.06 -4.02
N ARG A 27 -10.45 9.55 -4.79
CA ARG A 27 -10.10 9.97 -6.13
C ARG A 27 -10.03 8.77 -7.08
N LYS A 28 -10.42 9.00 -8.33
CA LYS A 28 -10.27 8.01 -9.42
C LYS A 28 -8.97 8.18 -10.21
N ASP A 29 -8.31 9.32 -10.05
CA ASP A 29 -7.12 9.73 -10.79
C ASP A 29 -5.83 9.54 -9.97
N VAL A 30 -5.79 8.50 -9.11
CA VAL A 30 -4.58 8.14 -8.38
C VAL A 30 -3.59 7.47 -9.34
N PRO A 31 -2.35 7.98 -9.49
CA PRO A 31 -1.37 7.44 -10.42
C PRO A 31 -0.92 6.05 -9.99
N CYS A 32 -0.93 5.08 -10.92
CA CYS A 32 -0.52 3.69 -10.64
C CYS A 32 1.00 3.47 -10.65
N ASN A 33 1.77 4.46 -11.13
CA ASN A 33 3.25 4.41 -11.18
C ASN A 33 3.79 3.09 -11.76
N ASN A 34 3.22 2.66 -12.88
CA ASN A 34 3.64 1.46 -13.60
C ASN A 34 3.77 1.73 -15.10
N GLU A 35 4.87 1.29 -15.70
CA GLU A 35 5.12 1.50 -17.13
C GLU A 35 4.16 0.73 -18.04
N LEU A 36 3.66 -0.43 -17.59
CA LEU A 36 2.72 -1.29 -18.31
C LEU A 36 1.31 -0.70 -18.37
N CYS A 37 1.06 0.39 -17.65
CA CYS A 37 -0.22 1.06 -17.68
C CYS A 37 -0.43 1.73 -19.05
N ASN A 38 -1.41 1.20 -19.79
CA ASN A 38 -1.89 1.75 -21.06
C ASN A 38 -3.00 2.79 -20.87
N LYS A 39 -3.48 2.96 -19.64
CA LYS A 39 -4.41 4.02 -19.26
C LYS A 39 -3.59 5.30 -19.09
N PHE A 40 -4.17 6.47 -19.38
CA PHE A 40 -3.51 7.78 -19.24
C PHE A 40 -3.29 8.17 -17.77
N CYS A 41 -2.64 7.31 -16.99
CA CYS A 41 -2.21 7.59 -15.63
C CYS A 41 -0.95 8.46 -15.69
N ASN A 42 -0.94 9.54 -14.92
CA ASN A 42 0.27 10.33 -14.72
C ASN A 42 1.36 9.44 -14.12
N LYS A 43 2.57 9.47 -14.69
CA LYS A 43 3.71 8.70 -14.20
C LYS A 43 4.56 9.62 -13.32
N GLY A 44 4.80 9.21 -12.08
CA GLY A 44 5.81 9.84 -11.22
C GLY A 44 7.24 9.47 -11.65
N LEU A 45 8.22 10.04 -10.94
CA LEU A 45 9.64 9.69 -11.11
C LEU A 45 9.93 8.24 -10.68
N ASP A 46 9.26 7.77 -9.63
CA ASP A 46 9.39 6.41 -9.12
C ASP A 46 8.31 5.53 -9.74
N CYS A 47 8.69 4.70 -10.71
CA CYS A 47 7.78 3.91 -11.53
C CYS A 47 8.30 2.46 -11.66
N ILE A 48 7.40 1.48 -11.62
CA ILE A 48 7.74 0.08 -11.84
C ILE A 48 7.96 -0.15 -13.34
N PRO A 49 9.13 -0.65 -13.76
CA PRO A 49 9.44 -0.82 -15.16
C PRO A 49 8.73 -2.03 -15.77
N SER A 50 8.48 -1.96 -17.07
CA SER A 50 7.76 -3.00 -17.83
C SER A 50 8.48 -4.35 -17.92
N ASN A 51 9.79 -4.35 -17.73
CA ASN A 51 10.65 -5.53 -17.82
C ASN A 51 10.64 -6.43 -16.57
N VAL A 52 9.95 -6.05 -15.49
CA VAL A 52 9.81 -6.93 -14.32
C VAL A 52 8.99 -8.17 -14.67
N SER A 53 9.32 -9.31 -14.06
CA SER A 53 8.58 -10.56 -14.29
C SER A 53 7.25 -10.61 -13.53
N HIS A 54 7.18 -9.96 -12.37
CA HIS A 54 6.01 -9.88 -11.49
C HIS A 54 6.07 -8.60 -10.65
N ILE A 55 4.96 -8.23 -10.02
CA ILE A 55 4.87 -7.12 -9.08
C ILE A 55 4.72 -7.68 -7.67
N LEU A 56 5.56 -7.21 -6.76
CA LEU A 56 5.56 -7.63 -5.35
C LEU A 56 4.88 -6.57 -4.49
N ILE A 57 3.89 -6.98 -3.70
CA ILE A 57 3.20 -6.12 -2.73
C ILE A 57 3.44 -6.69 -1.33
N PRO A 58 4.37 -6.13 -0.54
CA PRO A 58 4.51 -6.54 0.86
C PRO A 58 3.31 -6.04 1.68
N ASP A 59 2.77 -6.91 2.54
CA ASP A 59 1.79 -6.49 3.52
C ASP A 59 2.42 -5.65 4.66
N CYS A 60 1.59 -5.16 5.56
CA CYS A 60 2.04 -4.33 6.68
C CYS A 60 2.99 -5.07 7.63
N PHE A 61 2.77 -6.36 7.90
CA PHE A 61 3.64 -7.13 8.80
C PHE A 61 5.02 -7.37 8.16
N VAL A 62 5.05 -7.84 6.92
CA VAL A 62 6.26 -8.14 6.16
C VAL A 62 7.11 -6.88 5.98
N ALA A 63 6.48 -5.75 5.64
CA ALA A 63 7.19 -4.49 5.49
C ALA A 63 7.83 -4.00 6.80
N ARG A 64 7.23 -4.27 7.95
CA ARG A 64 7.79 -3.90 9.26
C ARG A 64 8.91 -4.84 9.70
N THR A 65 8.69 -6.14 9.57
CA THR A 65 9.56 -7.19 10.13
C THR A 65 10.75 -7.50 9.24
N PHE A 66 10.57 -7.47 7.91
CA PHE A 66 11.57 -7.90 6.93
C PHE A 66 12.07 -6.78 6.02
N ALA A 67 12.04 -5.53 6.50
CA ALA A 67 12.49 -4.37 5.72
C ALA A 67 13.93 -4.49 5.19
N GLU A 68 14.80 -5.24 5.88
CA GLU A 68 16.18 -5.51 5.44
C GLU A 68 16.23 -6.38 4.19
N ILE A 69 15.35 -7.38 4.12
CA ILE A 69 15.23 -8.25 2.96
C ILE A 69 14.65 -7.46 1.78
N LEU A 70 13.61 -6.65 2.02
CA LEU A 70 12.98 -5.81 0.99
C LEU A 70 13.92 -4.76 0.38
N ASP A 71 14.98 -4.38 1.10
CA ASP A 71 15.98 -3.41 0.65
C ASP A 71 17.04 -4.01 -0.29
N LEU A 72 17.13 -5.35 -0.36
CA LEU A 72 18.11 -6.06 -1.17
C LEU A 72 18.07 -5.63 -2.66
N PRO A 73 19.22 -5.38 -3.31
CA PRO A 73 19.26 -4.87 -4.69
C PRO A 73 18.67 -5.82 -5.73
N GLU A 74 18.61 -7.12 -5.41
CA GLU A 74 18.00 -8.16 -6.23
C GLU A 74 16.47 -8.09 -6.23
N LEU A 75 15.85 -7.57 -5.17
CA LEU A 75 14.41 -7.37 -5.10
C LEU A 75 14.05 -6.07 -5.84
N ARG A 76 13.34 -6.25 -6.96
CA ARG A 76 12.83 -5.19 -7.83
C ARG A 76 11.34 -5.37 -8.07
N GLY A 77 10.68 -4.32 -8.57
CA GLY A 77 9.24 -4.36 -8.85
C GLY A 77 8.38 -4.39 -7.58
N LEU A 78 8.90 -3.85 -6.46
CA LEU A 78 8.12 -3.68 -5.24
C LEU A 78 7.17 -2.49 -5.39
N LEU A 79 5.91 -2.74 -5.07
CA LEU A 79 4.87 -1.74 -4.95
C LEU A 79 4.52 -1.56 -3.48
N PHE A 80 5.00 -0.46 -2.89
CA PHE A 80 4.65 -0.09 -1.52
C PHE A 80 3.33 0.67 -1.50
N LEU A 81 2.34 0.12 -0.80
CA LEU A 81 1.06 0.81 -0.61
C LEU A 81 1.19 1.85 0.50
N GLN A 82 0.42 2.93 0.39
CA GLN A 82 0.37 3.96 1.43
C GLN A 82 -0.04 3.37 2.79
N THR A 83 -0.99 2.45 2.84
CA THR A 83 -1.38 1.72 4.07
C THR A 83 -0.18 1.01 4.72
N VAL A 84 0.68 0.40 3.89
CA VAL A 84 1.88 -0.33 4.34
C VAL A 84 2.91 0.64 4.90
N LEU A 85 3.16 1.76 4.21
CA LEU A 85 4.09 2.79 4.67
C LEU A 85 3.59 3.50 5.94
N HIS A 86 2.29 3.79 6.04
CA HIS A 86 1.68 4.33 7.26
C HIS A 86 1.89 3.38 8.44
N SER A 87 1.64 2.09 8.26
CA SER A 87 1.88 1.13 9.34
C SER A 87 3.38 1.01 9.70
N ALA A 88 4.29 1.06 8.72
CA ALA A 88 5.72 1.09 9.00
C ALA A 88 6.16 2.33 9.81
N LEU A 89 5.49 3.48 9.60
CA LEU A 89 5.75 4.71 10.34
C LEU A 89 5.13 4.71 11.75
N HIS A 90 3.89 4.22 11.89
CA HIS A 90 3.11 4.32 13.13
C HIS A 90 3.30 3.14 14.09
N ASP A 91 3.33 1.91 13.54
CA ASP A 91 3.45 0.67 14.32
C ASP A 91 4.89 0.12 14.28
N GLY A 92 5.70 0.61 13.34
CA GLY A 92 7.11 0.27 13.19
C GLY A 92 8.05 1.35 13.75
N SER A 93 9.04 1.72 12.94
CA SER A 93 10.00 2.77 13.29
C SER A 93 10.20 3.74 12.14
N ARG A 94 10.56 4.99 12.45
CA ARG A 94 10.92 5.98 11.42
C ARG A 94 12.10 5.52 10.56
N ARG A 95 13.02 4.72 11.12
CA ARG A 95 14.12 4.10 10.37
C ARG A 95 13.59 3.11 9.33
N THR A 96 12.65 2.26 9.70
CA THR A 96 11.99 1.31 8.80
C THR A 96 11.29 2.04 7.66
N TYR A 97 10.46 3.03 7.97
CA TYR A 97 9.79 3.87 6.97
C TYR A 97 10.78 4.53 6.00
N ASN A 98 11.83 5.18 6.53
CA ASN A 98 12.84 5.83 5.70
C ASN A 98 13.62 4.84 4.82
N ARG A 99 13.88 3.62 5.30
CA ARG A 99 14.54 2.57 4.51
C ARG A 99 13.67 2.18 3.30
N LEU A 100 12.38 1.90 3.53
CA LEU A 100 11.44 1.56 2.45
C LEU A 100 11.30 2.70 1.42
N LEU A 101 11.26 3.96 1.87
CA LEU A 101 11.29 5.11 0.96
C LEU A 101 12.61 5.22 0.19
N GLY A 102 13.73 4.99 0.86
CA GLY A 102 15.06 5.00 0.23
C GLY A 102 15.14 4.00 -0.93
N LYS A 103 14.57 2.80 -0.74
CA LYS A 103 14.46 1.77 -1.78
C LYS A 103 13.66 2.23 -3.00
N VAL A 104 12.61 3.02 -2.80
CA VAL A 104 11.80 3.58 -3.90
C VAL A 104 12.59 4.64 -4.66
N HIS A 105 13.23 5.56 -3.94
CA HIS A 105 13.88 6.73 -4.52
C HIS A 105 15.32 6.50 -5.01
N ASP A 106 15.83 5.27 -4.93
CA ASP A 106 17.18 4.95 -5.41
C ASP A 106 17.31 4.98 -6.95
N GLY A 107 16.19 5.06 -7.67
CA GLY A 107 16.07 5.10 -9.13
C GLY A 107 16.51 3.83 -9.87
N LYS A 108 17.03 2.82 -9.16
CA LYS A 108 17.60 1.59 -9.73
C LYS A 108 16.76 0.36 -9.42
N SER A 109 16.03 0.38 -8.32
CA SER A 109 15.26 -0.76 -7.83
C SER A 109 13.93 -0.92 -8.55
N GLY A 110 13.49 0.07 -9.35
CA GLY A 110 12.25 -0.02 -10.11
C GLY A 110 11.05 -0.27 -9.21
N CYS A 111 11.00 0.42 -8.08
CA CYS A 111 9.97 0.32 -7.06
C CYS A 111 9.08 1.57 -7.13
N ALA A 112 7.86 1.46 -6.63
CA ALA A 112 6.92 2.57 -6.61
C ALA A 112 6.09 2.61 -5.34
N ILE A 113 5.49 3.77 -5.10
CA ILE A 113 4.49 3.98 -4.05
C ILE A 113 3.14 4.19 -4.69
N PHE A 114 2.10 3.60 -4.09
CA PHE A 114 0.72 3.81 -4.52
C PHE A 114 -0.17 4.24 -3.36
N ALA A 115 -0.89 5.34 -3.58
CA ALA A 115 -1.73 5.98 -2.58
C ALA A 115 -3.12 5.33 -2.49
N ASN A 116 -3.12 4.04 -2.13
CA ASN A 116 -4.32 3.19 -2.11
C ASN A 116 -5.43 3.71 -1.20
N GLU A 117 -5.11 4.39 -0.10
CA GLU A 117 -6.12 4.96 0.80
C GLU A 117 -6.94 6.08 0.14
N PHE A 118 -6.39 6.78 -0.86
CA PHE A 118 -7.11 7.82 -1.60
C PHE A 118 -7.77 7.30 -2.88
N CYS A 119 -7.61 6.02 -3.24
CA CYS A 119 -8.21 5.46 -4.43
C CYS A 119 -9.66 5.03 -4.16
N GLU A 120 -10.62 5.61 -4.88
CA GLU A 120 -12.05 5.35 -4.72
C GLU A 120 -12.42 3.87 -4.88
N ASP A 121 -11.77 3.17 -5.82
CA ASP A 121 -12.08 1.77 -6.12
C ASP A 121 -11.54 0.79 -5.07
N ILE A 122 -10.53 1.21 -4.30
CA ILE A 122 -9.78 0.35 -3.38
C ILE A 122 -10.15 0.63 -1.93
N TYR A 123 -10.31 1.89 -1.56
CA TYR A 123 -10.52 2.27 -0.18
C TYR A 123 -11.82 1.67 0.37
N ALA A 124 -11.76 1.19 1.60
CA ALA A 124 -12.90 0.79 2.40
C ALA A 124 -12.71 1.24 3.84
N LEU A 125 -13.82 1.62 4.47
CA LEU A 125 -13.83 1.88 5.91
C LEU A 125 -13.59 0.58 6.68
N GLN A 126 -12.97 0.72 7.84
CA GLN A 126 -12.83 -0.37 8.79
C GLN A 126 -14.22 -0.74 9.31
N GLU A 127 -14.52 -2.03 9.28
CA GLU A 127 -15.81 -2.56 9.71
C GLU A 127 -15.89 -2.64 11.24
N SER A 128 -17.12 -2.65 11.77
CA SER A 128 -17.33 -2.72 13.22
C SER A 128 -16.80 -4.05 13.77
N GLY A 129 -15.80 -3.99 14.63
CA GLY A 129 -15.17 -5.17 15.24
C GLY A 129 -14.03 -5.78 14.41
N GLU A 130 -13.73 -5.25 13.23
CA GLU A 130 -12.58 -5.64 12.42
C GLU A 130 -11.28 -5.19 13.11
N LYS A 131 -10.28 -6.06 13.19
CA LYS A 131 -8.97 -5.66 13.71
C LYS A 131 -8.25 -4.74 12.72
N LEU A 132 -7.32 -3.94 13.22
CA LEU A 132 -6.56 -3.03 12.37
C LEU A 132 -5.77 -3.81 11.31
N GLU A 133 -5.16 -4.93 11.70
CA GLU A 133 -4.36 -5.77 10.81
C GLU A 133 -5.20 -6.41 9.70
N ASP A 134 -6.42 -6.84 10.04
CA ASP A 134 -7.37 -7.42 9.08
C ASP A 134 -7.81 -6.38 8.06
N TRP A 135 -8.14 -5.15 8.52
CA TRP A 135 -8.47 -4.02 7.66
C TRP A 135 -7.31 -3.63 6.74
N GLN A 136 -6.09 -3.55 7.29
CA GLN A 136 -4.88 -3.26 6.52
C GLN A 136 -4.66 -4.32 5.44
N PHE A 137 -4.75 -5.60 5.80
CA PHE A 137 -4.60 -6.70 4.84
C PHE A 137 -5.68 -6.68 3.76
N ARG A 138 -6.94 -6.38 4.11
CA ARG A 138 -8.02 -6.23 3.14
C ARG A 138 -7.75 -5.11 2.13
N LEU A 139 -7.20 -3.97 2.57
CA LEU A 139 -6.76 -2.92 1.65
C LEU A 139 -5.59 -3.35 0.75
N VAL A 140 -4.63 -4.12 1.29
CA VAL A 140 -3.53 -4.70 0.51
C VAL A 140 -4.08 -5.63 -0.57
N PHE A 141 -5.00 -6.51 -0.20
CA PHE A 141 -5.62 -7.47 -1.10
C PHE A 141 -6.42 -6.78 -2.22
N ARG A 142 -7.31 -5.84 -1.87
CA ARG A 142 -8.06 -5.05 -2.88
C ARG A 142 -7.14 -4.27 -3.81
N SER A 143 -6.01 -3.78 -3.30
CA SER A 143 -5.00 -3.12 -4.14
C SER A 143 -4.38 -4.10 -5.15
N ALA A 144 -4.08 -5.33 -4.73
CA ALA A 144 -3.55 -6.35 -5.61
C ALA A 144 -4.55 -6.72 -6.73
N GLU A 145 -5.82 -6.94 -6.39
CA GLU A 145 -6.89 -7.19 -7.36
C GLU A 145 -7.07 -6.04 -8.35
N TRP A 146 -7.06 -4.80 -7.82
CA TRP A 146 -7.15 -3.61 -8.64
C TRP A 146 -5.98 -3.52 -9.61
N TYR A 147 -4.74 -3.74 -9.15
CA TYR A 147 -3.56 -3.72 -10.03
C TYR A 147 -3.60 -4.82 -11.09
N PHE A 148 -4.00 -6.05 -10.72
CA PHE A 148 -4.12 -7.16 -11.66
C PHE A 148 -5.11 -6.85 -12.79
N SER A 149 -6.27 -6.29 -12.44
CA SER A 149 -7.28 -5.87 -13.41
C SER A 149 -6.88 -4.59 -14.16
N HIS A 150 -6.24 -3.64 -13.48
CA HIS A 150 -5.87 -2.35 -14.03
C HIS A 150 -4.82 -2.48 -15.13
N LEU A 151 -3.89 -3.43 -14.99
CA LEU A 151 -2.83 -3.74 -15.94
C LEU A 151 -3.24 -4.81 -16.96
N ASP A 152 -4.53 -5.05 -17.15
CA ASP A 152 -5.08 -6.02 -18.11
C ASP A 152 -4.47 -7.43 -17.96
N LYS A 153 -4.17 -7.83 -16.71
CA LYS A 153 -3.62 -9.14 -16.34
C LYS A 153 -2.27 -9.46 -17.01
N GLN A 154 -1.52 -8.44 -17.45
CA GLN A 154 -0.24 -8.60 -18.14
C GLN A 154 0.86 -9.23 -17.28
N LYS A 155 0.83 -9.02 -15.96
CA LYS A 155 1.84 -9.53 -15.02
C LYS A 155 1.17 -10.12 -13.77
N PRO A 156 1.76 -11.18 -13.19
CA PRO A 156 1.35 -11.65 -11.87
C PRO A 156 1.55 -10.58 -10.81
N ILE A 157 0.56 -10.46 -9.91
CA ILE A 157 0.66 -9.67 -8.68
C ILE A 157 0.82 -10.65 -7.53
N ILE A 158 1.89 -10.50 -6.74
CA ILE A 158 2.23 -11.39 -5.65
C ILE A 158 2.23 -10.59 -4.35
N ILE A 159 1.37 -11.00 -3.41
CA ILE A 159 1.35 -10.43 -2.06
C ILE A 159 2.37 -11.20 -1.22
N LEU A 160 3.28 -10.48 -0.57
CA LEU A 160 4.19 -11.05 0.42
C LEU A 160 3.55 -10.90 1.81
N THR A 161 3.17 -12.01 2.42
CA THR A 161 2.47 -12.03 3.70
C THR A 161 2.86 -13.25 4.54
N GLU A 162 2.86 -13.08 5.86
CA GLU A 162 2.93 -14.17 6.86
C GLU A 162 1.53 -14.53 7.40
N ASN A 163 0.48 -13.85 6.93
CA ASN A 163 -0.88 -14.17 7.32
C ASN A 163 -1.24 -15.54 6.72
N LYS A 164 -1.35 -16.58 7.56
CA LYS A 164 -1.74 -17.93 7.12
C LYS A 164 -3.24 -18.09 6.95
N GLU A 165 -4.02 -17.15 7.49
CA GLU A 165 -5.47 -17.10 7.37
C GLU A 165 -5.90 -16.33 6.11
N VAL A 166 -5.10 -16.36 5.03
CA VAL A 166 -5.61 -16.07 3.68
C VAL A 166 -6.56 -17.20 3.26
N SER A 167 -7.69 -17.29 3.95
CA SER A 167 -8.79 -18.21 3.70
C SER A 167 -9.49 -17.83 2.37
N PRO A 168 -10.25 -18.72 1.71
CA PRO A 168 -10.75 -18.55 0.34
C PRO A 168 -11.91 -17.53 0.21
N LEU A 169 -11.97 -16.51 1.08
CA LEU A 169 -12.80 -15.32 0.88
C LEU A 169 -12.30 -14.47 -0.31
N PHE A 170 -11.12 -14.81 -0.82
CA PHE A 170 -10.31 -14.06 -1.76
C PHE A 170 -9.79 -14.91 -2.94
N SER A 171 -10.29 -16.15 -3.08
CA SER A 171 -10.06 -16.95 -4.29
C SER A 171 -10.84 -16.38 -5.46
N LEU A 172 -10.11 -15.80 -6.42
CA LEU A 172 -10.57 -15.42 -7.76
C LEU A 172 -11.21 -16.58 -8.51
#